data_AF-A0A7K3YB58-F1
#
_entry.id   AF-A0A7K3YB58-F1
#
_cell.length_a   1.000
_cell.length_b   1.000
_cell.length_c   1.000
_cell.angle_alpha   90.00
_cell.angle_beta   90.00
_cell.angle_gamma   90.00
#
_symmetry.space_group_name_H-M   'P 1'
#
loop_
_entity.id
_entity.type
_entity.pdbx_description
1 polymer ?
#
loop_
_entity_poly.entity_id
_entity_poly.type
_entity_poly.pdbx_seq_one_letter_code
_entity_poly.pdbx_strand_id
1 'polypeptide(L)'
;MTKKISPGTCLLCRAPVTERKALKHGMGCLEKSGWPAGEKPSLLIMIRERQDKDYWLAVLARHDTRLGDLDRLIRDVWVECCDHLSSFKIGGVDYEPGTDPSSDLPLYDLIAPGSTFTYVYDFGSPTSLSLKVIGETPITPPDGPLCLIARNDPPSIPCILCGADADFMLDDRTEDFSRYYCHECLVIIDYDPEDLEIISNSPRNGVCGYIDDHEAAILWYPPGWTADELAPESPDEFLDNLLFGDDADLDNLLFGDDEDVDAAMAAAVRDIGADIDAFVEAEREAYGEEGACMAGDTVMSFCTFMHLLYGADIDEWDAPSVQECLVDHISQNPIYLEDWPEKAVPILCRFLERMEAAGRIKNASTLCAALKEGETAFQIATTSPEKNQALFKHLLMEAGESGIDMNDIDEFLDFAVKRLVEIAGFDLDDEEVQKGVTELLEGGALKENIDGLRAAMIFDRCENFCDRFEDETILEHCREIIIDLSDHPAAPLSRGDGALWSAAIVYAACQDENLIRAGRGSTSLGDEISSFFGFERASIRNKTRALRGFLSD
;
A
#
# COMPACT_ATOMS: atom_id res chain seq x y z
N MET A 1 -24.05 -15.97 36.89
CA MET A 1 -23.65 -15.81 35.48
C MET A 1 -24.77 -15.06 34.77
N THR A 2 -24.65 -13.74 34.69
CA THR A 2 -25.51 -12.90 33.87
C THR A 2 -25.38 -13.36 32.42
N LYS A 3 -26.52 -13.59 31.77
CA LYS A 3 -26.57 -14.12 30.40
C LYS A 3 -26.01 -13.04 29.47
N LYS A 4 -24.82 -13.23 28.90
CA LYS A 4 -24.22 -12.31 27.91
C LYS A 4 -25.26 -12.10 26.79
N ILE A 5 -25.57 -10.84 26.51
CA ILE A 5 -26.44 -10.44 25.41
C ILE A 5 -25.46 -10.17 24.28
N SER A 6 -25.51 -10.96 23.21
CA SER A 6 -24.79 -10.65 21.99
C SER A 6 -25.68 -9.71 21.15
N PRO A 7 -25.34 -8.42 21.05
CA PRO A 7 -26.06 -7.44 20.25
C PRO A 7 -25.80 -7.68 18.76
N GLY A 8 -26.56 -7.00 17.92
CA GLY A 8 -26.43 -7.08 16.48
C GLY A 8 -27.44 -6.21 15.77
N THR A 9 -27.34 -6.19 14.45
CA THR A 9 -28.16 -5.32 13.61
C THR A 9 -28.93 -6.16 12.60
N CYS A 10 -30.22 -5.86 12.44
CA CYS A 10 -31.02 -6.42 11.35
C CYS A 10 -30.78 -5.61 10.09
N LEU A 11 -30.23 -6.23 9.05
CA LEU A 11 -29.84 -5.54 7.83
C LEU A 11 -31.04 -5.18 6.94
N LEU A 12 -32.21 -5.79 7.17
CA LEU A 12 -33.44 -5.48 6.42
C LEU A 12 -34.11 -4.17 6.85
N CYS A 13 -33.98 -3.79 8.12
CA CYS A 13 -34.64 -2.59 8.67
C CYS A 13 -33.71 -1.69 9.50
N ARG A 14 -32.43 -2.05 9.58
CA ARG A 14 -31.36 -1.38 10.34
C ARG A 14 -31.62 -1.25 11.85
N ALA A 15 -32.57 -2.01 12.39
CA ALA A 15 -32.90 -1.97 13.81
C ALA A 15 -31.96 -2.86 14.63
N PRO A 16 -31.60 -2.44 15.86
CA PRO A 16 -30.82 -3.28 16.76
C PRO A 16 -31.62 -4.52 17.17
N VAL A 17 -30.95 -5.66 17.14
CA VAL A 17 -31.44 -6.98 17.50
C VAL A 17 -30.46 -7.64 18.47
N THR A 18 -30.83 -8.83 18.93
CA THR A 18 -29.89 -9.71 19.62
C THR A 18 -29.91 -11.04 18.89
N GLU A 19 -28.83 -11.80 18.95
CA GLU A 19 -28.70 -13.12 18.32
C GLU A 19 -29.97 -14.00 18.50
N ARG A 20 -30.53 -14.05 19.73
CA ARG A 20 -31.73 -14.83 20.04
C ARG A 20 -33.00 -14.32 19.38
N LYS A 21 -33.08 -13.02 19.13
CA LYS A 21 -34.24 -12.36 18.51
C LYS A 21 -34.06 -12.18 17.00
N ALA A 22 -32.84 -12.28 16.48
CA ALA A 22 -32.50 -12.05 15.08
C ALA A 22 -33.38 -12.88 14.14
N LEU A 23 -33.59 -14.16 14.43
CA LEU A 23 -34.51 -15.01 13.65
C LEU A 23 -35.93 -14.46 13.62
N LYS A 24 -36.53 -14.29 14.81
CA LYS A 24 -37.94 -13.89 14.92
C LYS A 24 -38.17 -12.49 14.33
N HIS A 25 -37.23 -11.59 14.55
CA HIS A 25 -37.26 -10.24 14.00
C HIS A 25 -37.06 -10.26 12.48
N GLY A 26 -36.05 -10.98 12.00
CA GLY A 26 -35.74 -11.15 10.58
C GLY A 26 -36.90 -11.76 9.81
N MET A 27 -37.55 -12.81 10.32
CA MET A 27 -38.77 -13.38 9.73
C MET A 27 -39.88 -12.32 9.57
N GLY A 28 -40.14 -11.54 10.62
CA GLY A 28 -41.16 -10.48 10.55
C GLY A 28 -40.78 -9.32 9.62
N CYS A 29 -39.48 -9.08 9.39
CA CYS A 29 -39.00 -8.11 8.41
C CYS A 29 -39.12 -8.66 6.99
N LEU A 30 -38.76 -9.92 6.77
CA LEU A 30 -38.94 -10.60 5.48
C LEU A 30 -40.42 -10.59 5.08
N GLU A 31 -41.34 -10.97 5.97
CA GLU A 31 -42.79 -10.93 5.69
C GLU A 31 -43.30 -9.54 5.23
N LYS A 32 -42.58 -8.47 5.59
CA LYS A 32 -42.91 -7.09 5.25
C LYS A 32 -42.02 -6.51 4.15
N SER A 33 -40.98 -7.21 3.71
CA SER A 33 -39.97 -6.67 2.78
C SER A 33 -40.52 -6.51 1.36
N GLY A 34 -41.60 -7.21 1.02
CA GLY A 34 -42.13 -7.26 -0.35
C GLY A 34 -41.26 -8.09 -1.30
N TRP A 35 -40.29 -8.84 -0.77
CA TRP A 35 -39.43 -9.72 -1.55
C TRP A 35 -40.22 -10.89 -2.16
N PRO A 36 -39.75 -11.45 -3.29
CA PRO A 36 -40.46 -12.51 -3.98
C PRO A 36 -40.62 -13.77 -3.12
N ALA A 37 -41.67 -14.54 -3.42
CA ALA A 37 -41.81 -15.90 -2.90
C ALA A 37 -41.23 -16.90 -3.90
N GLY A 38 -40.40 -17.82 -3.43
CA GLY A 38 -39.82 -18.88 -4.25
C GLY A 38 -40.77 -20.08 -4.43
N GLU A 39 -40.47 -20.92 -5.43
CA GLU A 39 -41.20 -22.19 -5.65
C GLU A 39 -41.03 -23.19 -4.51
N LYS A 40 -39.86 -23.16 -3.85
CA LYS A 40 -39.55 -23.92 -2.64
C LYS A 40 -39.11 -22.96 -1.52
N PRO A 41 -39.28 -23.34 -0.24
CA PRO A 41 -38.86 -22.53 0.88
C PRO A 41 -37.35 -22.25 0.87
N SER A 42 -36.99 -21.01 1.16
CA SER A 42 -35.62 -20.61 1.48
C SER A 42 -35.29 -20.99 2.92
N LEU A 43 -34.04 -21.35 3.18
CA LEU A 43 -33.54 -21.72 4.50
C LEU A 43 -32.99 -20.50 5.24
N LEU A 44 -33.21 -20.46 6.55
CA LEU A 44 -32.60 -19.48 7.45
C LEU A 44 -31.46 -20.17 8.20
N ILE A 45 -30.24 -19.73 7.95
CA ILE A 45 -29.01 -20.32 8.48
C ILE A 45 -28.38 -19.33 9.46
N MET A 46 -28.11 -19.80 10.67
CA MET A 46 -27.33 -19.07 11.67
C MET A 46 -25.92 -19.62 11.67
N ILE A 47 -24.95 -18.76 11.47
CA ILE A 47 -23.51 -19.04 11.45
C ILE A 47 -22.91 -18.41 12.70
N ARG A 48 -22.02 -19.12 13.39
CA ARG A 48 -21.37 -18.65 14.61
C ARG A 48 -19.93 -19.11 14.64
N GLU A 49 -19.05 -18.30 15.20
CA GLU A 49 -17.75 -18.81 15.62
C GLU A 49 -17.95 -19.79 16.79
N ARG A 50 -17.15 -20.85 16.83
CA ARG A 50 -17.37 -22.00 17.72
C ARG A 50 -16.96 -21.72 19.17
N GLN A 51 -15.92 -20.92 19.38
CA GLN A 51 -15.36 -20.55 20.68
C GLN A 51 -15.94 -19.22 21.18
N ASP A 52 -15.95 -18.19 20.34
CA ASP A 52 -16.50 -16.88 20.60
C ASP A 52 -17.88 -16.70 19.94
N LYS A 53 -18.92 -16.82 20.77
CA LYS A 53 -20.31 -16.78 20.31
C LYS A 53 -20.85 -15.37 20.15
N ASP A 54 -20.04 -14.35 20.44
CA ASP A 54 -20.45 -12.97 20.18
C ASP A 54 -20.40 -12.66 18.68
N TYR A 55 -19.59 -13.41 17.93
CA TYR A 55 -19.54 -13.44 16.46
C TYR A 55 -20.64 -14.34 15.87
N TRP A 56 -21.57 -13.75 15.11
CA TRP A 56 -22.63 -14.49 14.44
C TRP A 56 -23.20 -13.77 13.21
N LEU A 57 -23.62 -14.57 12.22
CA LEU A 57 -24.32 -14.13 11.02
C LEU A 57 -25.65 -14.87 10.87
N ALA A 58 -26.67 -14.19 10.35
CA ALA A 58 -27.94 -14.78 9.96
C ALA A 58 -28.15 -14.59 8.46
N VAL A 59 -28.27 -15.70 7.74
CA VAL A 59 -28.29 -15.75 6.28
C VAL A 59 -29.59 -16.37 5.79
N LEU A 60 -30.18 -15.77 4.75
CA LEU A 60 -31.29 -16.32 3.98
C LEU A 60 -30.72 -17.00 2.73
N ALA A 61 -30.89 -18.32 2.62
CA ALA A 61 -30.42 -19.12 1.50
C ALA A 61 -31.58 -19.59 0.64
N ARG A 62 -31.52 -19.34 -0.67
CA ARG A 62 -32.48 -19.89 -1.62
C ARG A 62 -32.39 -21.42 -1.65
N HIS A 63 -33.45 -22.07 -2.13
CA HIS A 63 -33.54 -23.53 -2.10
C HIS A 63 -32.54 -24.25 -3.03
N ASP A 64 -32.04 -23.58 -4.06
CA ASP A 64 -31.10 -24.09 -5.07
C ASP A 64 -29.65 -23.63 -4.82
N THR A 65 -29.41 -22.86 -3.76
CA THR A 65 -28.08 -22.44 -3.32
C THR A 65 -27.19 -23.66 -3.10
N ARG A 66 -25.92 -23.57 -3.48
CA ARG A 66 -24.92 -24.63 -3.32
C ARG A 66 -24.01 -24.36 -2.12
N LEU A 67 -23.21 -25.35 -1.73
CA LEU A 67 -22.19 -25.15 -0.69
C LEU A 67 -21.14 -24.12 -1.10
N GLY A 68 -20.79 -24.05 -2.40
CA GLY A 68 -19.87 -23.03 -2.91
C GLY A 68 -20.39 -21.60 -2.80
N ASP A 69 -21.71 -21.38 -2.94
CA ASP A 69 -22.27 -20.04 -2.74
C ASP A 69 -22.19 -19.63 -1.26
N LEU A 70 -22.45 -20.57 -0.36
CA LEU A 70 -22.38 -20.34 1.08
C LEU A 70 -20.93 -20.13 1.56
N ASP A 71 -19.99 -20.88 0.98
CA ASP A 71 -18.55 -20.69 1.18
C ASP A 71 -18.12 -19.27 0.80
N ARG A 72 -18.48 -18.83 -0.41
CA ARG A 72 -18.16 -17.49 -0.90
C ARG A 72 -18.75 -16.39 -0.02
N LEU A 73 -20.03 -16.50 0.37
CA LEU A 73 -20.61 -15.53 1.32
C LEU A 73 -19.82 -15.47 2.63
N ILE A 74 -19.41 -16.61 3.20
CA ILE A 74 -18.66 -16.63 4.47
C ILE A 74 -17.29 -15.99 4.28
N ARG A 75 -16.61 -16.28 3.18
CA ARG A 75 -15.30 -15.70 2.80
C ARG A 75 -15.40 -14.19 2.66
N ASP A 76 -16.23 -13.73 1.72
CA ASP A 76 -16.41 -12.32 1.36
C ASP A 76 -16.86 -11.46 2.56
N VAL A 77 -17.62 -12.02 3.51
CA VAL A 77 -18.17 -11.26 4.64
C VAL A 77 -17.29 -11.34 5.90
N TRP A 78 -16.46 -12.38 6.05
CA TRP A 78 -16.01 -12.75 7.41
C TRP A 78 -14.69 -13.48 7.58
N VAL A 79 -14.12 -14.17 6.59
CA VAL A 79 -12.93 -15.02 6.86
C VAL A 79 -11.86 -15.04 5.77
N GLU A 80 -12.07 -14.47 4.60
CA GLU A 80 -11.05 -14.53 3.53
C GLU A 80 -9.81 -13.70 3.88
N CYS A 81 -8.61 -14.24 3.69
CA CYS A 81 -7.35 -13.51 3.87
C CYS A 81 -6.32 -13.81 2.77
N CYS A 82 -6.11 -15.08 2.41
CA CYS A 82 -5.06 -15.48 1.46
C CYS A 82 -5.46 -16.69 0.59
N ASP A 83 -6.74 -16.76 0.20
CA ASP A 83 -7.34 -17.85 -0.59
C ASP A 83 -7.04 -19.25 -0.02
N HIS A 84 -7.20 -19.39 1.30
CA HIS A 84 -6.98 -20.66 1.96
C HIS A 84 -8.07 -21.69 1.65
N LEU A 85 -7.76 -22.96 1.90
CA LEU A 85 -8.74 -24.04 1.75
C LEU A 85 -9.82 -23.98 2.83
N SER A 86 -11.03 -24.36 2.44
CA SER A 86 -12.18 -24.48 3.33
C SER A 86 -12.91 -25.80 3.15
N SER A 87 -13.66 -26.21 4.18
CA SER A 87 -14.51 -27.41 4.09
C SER A 87 -15.75 -27.33 4.98
N PHE A 88 -16.82 -27.98 4.54
CA PHE A 88 -18.01 -28.25 5.34
C PHE A 88 -18.03 -29.69 5.82
N LYS A 89 -18.41 -29.91 7.09
CA LYS A 89 -18.67 -31.24 7.63
C LYS A 89 -20.15 -31.41 7.92
N ILE A 90 -20.86 -32.15 7.05
CA ILE A 90 -22.30 -32.38 7.14
C ILE A 90 -22.56 -33.87 7.32
N GLY A 91 -23.23 -34.26 8.40
CA GLY A 91 -23.55 -35.67 8.66
C GLY A 91 -22.33 -36.59 8.80
N GLY A 92 -21.14 -36.03 9.09
CA GLY A 92 -19.88 -36.76 9.18
C GLY A 92 -19.14 -36.93 7.86
N VAL A 93 -19.68 -36.41 6.75
CA VAL A 93 -19.02 -36.32 5.45
C VAL A 93 -18.40 -34.94 5.31
N ASP A 94 -17.18 -34.89 4.82
CA ASP A 94 -16.46 -33.66 4.52
C ASP A 94 -16.68 -33.28 3.05
N TYR A 95 -16.96 -32.00 2.80
CA TYR A 95 -17.23 -31.42 1.49
C TYR A 95 -16.27 -30.24 1.30
N GLU A 96 -15.44 -30.30 0.27
CA GLU A 96 -14.50 -29.25 -0.11
C GLU A 96 -15.06 -28.49 -1.33
N PRO A 97 -15.55 -27.25 -1.15
CA PRO A 97 -16.07 -26.45 -2.25
C PRO A 97 -15.03 -26.25 -3.37
N GLY A 98 -15.46 -26.36 -4.63
CA GLY A 98 -14.59 -26.13 -5.80
C GLY A 98 -13.66 -27.29 -6.18
N THR A 99 -13.42 -28.24 -5.28
CA THR A 99 -12.56 -29.42 -5.51
C THR A 99 -13.36 -30.71 -5.67
N ASP A 100 -14.46 -30.87 -4.93
CA ASP A 100 -15.32 -32.07 -5.01
C ASP A 100 -16.60 -31.80 -5.83
N PRO A 101 -16.89 -32.57 -6.90
CA PRO A 101 -18.17 -32.51 -7.63
C PRO A 101 -19.41 -32.73 -6.73
N SER A 102 -19.25 -33.35 -5.56
CA SER A 102 -20.33 -33.54 -4.59
C SER A 102 -20.73 -32.24 -3.86
N SER A 103 -19.88 -31.20 -3.92
CA SER A 103 -20.14 -29.86 -3.37
C SER A 103 -21.08 -29.01 -4.25
N ASP A 104 -21.34 -29.45 -5.49
CA ASP A 104 -22.27 -28.81 -6.43
C ASP A 104 -23.76 -29.11 -6.14
N LEU A 105 -24.04 -29.92 -5.12
CA LEU A 105 -25.41 -30.25 -4.75
C LEU A 105 -26.12 -29.06 -4.08
N PRO A 106 -27.43 -28.87 -4.34
CA PRO A 106 -28.23 -27.89 -3.61
C PRO A 106 -28.22 -28.14 -2.10
N LEU A 107 -28.05 -27.09 -1.29
CA LEU A 107 -28.12 -27.12 0.16
C LEU A 107 -29.40 -27.80 0.65
N TYR A 108 -30.53 -27.55 0.00
CA TYR A 108 -31.82 -28.13 0.37
C TYR A 108 -31.85 -29.68 0.32
N ASP A 109 -31.00 -30.30 -0.51
CA ASP A 109 -30.90 -31.76 -0.60
C ASP A 109 -29.98 -32.35 0.50
N LEU A 110 -29.12 -31.53 1.10
CA LEU A 110 -28.13 -31.93 2.11
C LEU A 110 -28.57 -31.61 3.55
N ILE A 111 -29.33 -30.53 3.74
CA ILE A 111 -29.70 -30.01 5.06
C ILE A 111 -31.19 -29.65 5.14
N ALA A 112 -31.76 -29.75 6.34
CA ALA A 112 -33.15 -29.45 6.62
C ALA A 112 -33.25 -28.56 7.88
N PRO A 113 -34.41 -27.92 8.15
CA PRO A 113 -34.62 -27.19 9.40
C PRO A 113 -34.27 -28.03 10.63
N GLY A 114 -33.42 -27.48 11.50
CA GLY A 114 -32.88 -28.17 12.68
C GLY A 114 -31.51 -28.83 12.48
N SER A 115 -31.05 -29.02 11.24
CA SER A 115 -29.70 -29.51 10.95
C SER A 115 -28.63 -28.58 11.53
N THR A 116 -27.55 -29.18 12.02
CA THR A 116 -26.34 -28.47 12.48
C THR A 116 -25.14 -29.11 11.81
N PHE A 117 -24.23 -28.29 11.31
CA PHE A 117 -23.02 -28.70 10.62
C PHE A 117 -21.89 -27.71 10.94
N THR A 118 -20.67 -28.04 10.53
CA THR A 118 -19.51 -27.18 10.78
C THR A 118 -18.84 -26.78 9.48
N TYR A 119 -18.17 -25.64 9.53
CA TYR A 119 -17.33 -25.12 8.48
C TYR A 119 -15.96 -24.82 9.09
N VAL A 120 -14.90 -25.09 8.34
CA VAL A 120 -13.54 -24.74 8.73
C VAL A 120 -12.89 -24.04 7.54
N TYR A 121 -12.35 -22.85 7.79
CA TYR A 121 -11.51 -22.10 6.86
C TYR A 121 -10.09 -22.10 7.40
N ASP A 122 -9.11 -22.25 6.49
CA ASP A 122 -7.67 -22.30 6.77
C ASP A 122 -7.27 -23.45 7.71
N PHE A 123 -6.78 -24.56 7.16
CA PHE A 123 -6.37 -25.70 7.99
C PHE A 123 -5.08 -25.49 8.78
N GLY A 124 -4.30 -24.44 8.46
CA GLY A 124 -3.11 -24.06 9.22
C GLY A 124 -3.49 -23.31 10.50
N SER A 125 -4.34 -22.29 10.36
CA SER A 125 -4.89 -21.49 11.46
C SER A 125 -6.42 -21.52 11.45
N PRO A 126 -7.04 -22.61 11.96
CA PRO A 126 -8.43 -22.94 11.69
C PRO A 126 -9.44 -22.02 12.36
N THR A 127 -10.17 -21.27 11.53
CA THR A 127 -11.41 -20.61 11.93
C THR A 127 -12.56 -21.60 11.83
N SER A 128 -13.09 -22.03 12.98
CA SER A 128 -14.12 -23.07 13.06
C SER A 128 -15.50 -22.47 13.28
N LEU A 129 -16.39 -22.57 12.30
CA LEU A 129 -17.75 -22.06 12.40
C LEU A 129 -18.78 -23.18 12.64
N SER A 130 -19.81 -22.88 13.42
CA SER A 130 -20.99 -23.71 13.62
C SER A 130 -22.17 -23.12 12.86
N LEU A 131 -22.73 -23.91 11.94
CA LEU A 131 -23.89 -23.54 11.15
C LEU A 131 -25.11 -24.31 11.62
N LYS A 132 -26.23 -23.61 11.78
CA LYS A 132 -27.50 -24.20 12.17
C LYS A 132 -28.63 -23.67 11.29
N VAL A 133 -29.38 -24.59 10.68
CA VAL A 133 -30.63 -24.25 9.99
C VAL A 133 -31.70 -24.03 11.05
N ILE A 134 -32.11 -22.78 11.22
CA ILE A 134 -32.99 -22.37 12.32
C ILE A 134 -34.44 -22.18 11.89
N GLY A 135 -34.72 -22.19 10.59
CA GLY A 135 -36.07 -22.13 10.04
C GLY A 135 -36.07 -22.13 8.52
N GLU A 136 -37.27 -21.96 7.97
CA GLU A 136 -37.51 -21.81 6.54
C GLU A 136 -38.59 -20.75 6.31
N THR A 137 -38.62 -20.16 5.12
CA THR A 137 -39.59 -19.14 4.73
C THR A 137 -39.91 -19.26 3.24
N PRO A 138 -41.13 -18.96 2.78
CA PRO A 138 -41.43 -18.93 1.36
C PRO A 138 -40.70 -17.79 0.62
N ILE A 139 -40.17 -16.81 1.35
CA ILE A 139 -39.52 -15.61 0.80
C ILE A 139 -38.12 -15.96 0.30
N THR A 140 -37.72 -15.42 -0.84
CA THR A 140 -36.41 -15.64 -1.45
C THR A 140 -35.63 -14.33 -1.58
N PRO A 141 -34.28 -14.36 -1.51
CA PRO A 141 -33.46 -13.19 -1.80
C PRO A 141 -33.82 -12.59 -3.17
N PRO A 142 -33.90 -11.25 -3.30
CA PRO A 142 -34.22 -10.60 -4.57
C PRO A 142 -33.07 -10.76 -5.58
N ASP A 143 -31.84 -10.63 -5.10
CA ASP A 143 -30.62 -10.64 -5.88
C ASP A 143 -29.73 -11.78 -5.40
N GLY A 144 -29.47 -12.75 -6.30
CA GLY A 144 -28.57 -13.86 -6.01
C GLY A 144 -29.16 -15.04 -5.21
N PRO A 145 -28.30 -16.02 -4.85
CA PRO A 145 -28.71 -17.24 -4.16
C PRO A 145 -28.77 -17.10 -2.63
N LEU A 146 -28.10 -16.10 -2.05
CA LEU A 146 -28.01 -15.88 -0.60
C LEU A 146 -28.16 -14.39 -0.29
N CYS A 147 -28.58 -14.08 0.94
CA CYS A 147 -28.53 -12.72 1.46
C CYS A 147 -28.29 -12.74 2.98
N LEU A 148 -27.38 -11.89 3.45
CA LEU A 148 -27.15 -11.63 4.87
C LEU A 148 -28.29 -10.74 5.40
N ILE A 149 -29.04 -11.22 6.37
CA ILE A 149 -30.25 -10.52 6.88
C ILE A 149 -30.06 -9.92 8.27
N ALA A 150 -29.05 -10.38 9.02
CA ALA A 150 -28.60 -9.82 10.28
C ALA A 150 -27.18 -10.29 10.61
N ARG A 151 -26.42 -9.48 11.35
CA ARG A 151 -25.12 -9.87 11.92
C ARG A 151 -24.93 -9.29 13.32
N ASN A 152 -23.94 -9.79 14.05
CA ASN A 152 -23.50 -9.17 15.30
C ASN A 152 -22.93 -7.76 15.04
N ASP A 153 -23.08 -6.90 16.05
CA ASP A 153 -22.34 -5.65 16.09
C ASP A 153 -20.88 -6.01 16.46
N PRO A 154 -19.89 -5.21 16.05
CA PRO A 154 -18.49 -5.41 16.44
C PRO A 154 -18.41 -5.63 17.96
N PRO A 155 -17.76 -6.71 18.44
CA PRO A 155 -17.60 -6.90 19.87
C PRO A 155 -16.85 -5.73 20.50
N SER A 156 -17.37 -5.22 21.63
CA SER A 156 -16.69 -4.18 22.40
C SER A 156 -15.44 -4.78 23.05
N ILE A 157 -14.27 -4.36 22.56
CA ILE A 157 -12.95 -4.71 23.09
C ILE A 157 -12.45 -3.49 23.88
N PRO A 158 -12.16 -3.62 25.18
CA PRO A 158 -11.73 -2.47 25.96
C PRO A 158 -10.28 -2.09 25.66
N CYS A 159 -10.03 -0.80 25.45
CA CYS A 159 -8.70 -0.21 25.42
C CYS A 159 -7.93 -0.51 26.72
N ILE A 160 -6.69 -0.95 26.59
CA ILE A 160 -5.85 -1.35 27.73
C ILE A 160 -5.52 -0.18 28.68
N LEU A 161 -5.48 1.06 28.18
CA LEU A 161 -5.10 2.25 28.95
C LEU A 161 -6.29 2.92 29.65
N CYS A 162 -7.36 3.20 28.92
CA CYS A 162 -8.50 3.98 29.45
C CYS A 162 -9.75 3.13 29.74
N GLY A 163 -9.86 1.94 29.14
CA GLY A 163 -11.04 1.06 29.26
C GLY A 163 -12.26 1.48 28.43
N ALA A 164 -12.14 2.47 27.54
CA ALA A 164 -13.13 2.76 26.49
C ALA A 164 -13.10 1.68 25.40
N ASP A 165 -13.99 1.74 24.40
CA ASP A 165 -13.93 0.82 23.27
C ASP A 165 -12.67 1.09 22.45
N ALA A 166 -11.97 0.03 22.06
CA ALA A 166 -10.77 0.07 21.24
C ALA A 166 -11.15 -0.02 19.76
N ASP A 167 -10.35 0.65 18.94
CA ASP A 167 -10.48 0.69 17.49
C ASP A 167 -9.30 -0.01 16.80
N PHE A 168 -8.16 -0.09 17.49
CA PHE A 168 -6.90 -0.60 16.96
C PHE A 168 -6.34 -1.73 17.81
N MET A 169 -5.62 -2.62 17.15
CA MET A 169 -4.86 -3.71 17.74
C MET A 169 -3.40 -3.55 17.35
N LEU A 170 -2.50 -3.70 18.31
CA LEU A 170 -1.07 -3.81 18.09
C LEU A 170 -0.66 -5.27 18.33
N ASP A 171 -0.10 -5.90 17.29
CA ASP A 171 0.41 -7.26 17.37
C ASP A 171 1.92 -7.27 17.68
N ASP A 172 2.25 -7.19 18.97
CA ASP A 172 3.64 -7.24 19.41
C ASP A 172 4.17 -8.68 19.24
N ARG A 173 4.99 -8.90 18.20
CA ARG A 173 5.62 -10.20 17.89
C ARG A 173 6.49 -10.76 19.02
N THR A 174 6.76 -9.97 20.07
CA THR A 174 7.54 -10.38 21.25
C THR A 174 6.69 -10.79 22.46
N GLU A 175 5.39 -10.48 22.47
CA GLU A 175 4.46 -10.84 23.55
C GLU A 175 3.38 -11.85 23.08
N ASP A 176 2.97 -12.75 23.97
CA ASP A 176 1.99 -13.82 23.64
C ASP A 176 0.54 -13.30 23.38
N PHE A 177 0.29 -11.98 23.44
CA PHE A 177 -1.04 -11.40 23.33
C PHE A 177 -1.05 -10.02 22.67
N SER A 178 -1.89 -9.86 21.65
CA SER A 178 -2.15 -8.57 21.01
C SER A 178 -2.81 -7.58 21.99
N ARG A 179 -2.45 -6.30 21.86
CA ARG A 179 -2.88 -5.22 22.75
C ARG A 179 -3.85 -4.30 22.02
N TYR A 180 -4.91 -3.88 22.71
CA TYR A 180 -5.98 -3.09 22.09
C TYR A 180 -6.00 -1.66 22.60
N TYR A 181 -6.14 -0.70 21.69
CA TYR A 181 -6.09 0.73 21.99
C TYR A 181 -7.27 1.47 21.34
N CYS A 182 -7.83 2.45 22.06
CA CYS A 182 -8.69 3.44 21.45
C CYS A 182 -7.83 4.51 20.78
N HIS A 183 -8.43 5.25 19.86
CA HIS A 183 -7.80 6.35 19.15
C HIS A 183 -6.97 7.29 20.04
N GLU A 184 -7.55 7.86 21.12
CA GLU A 184 -6.83 8.85 21.93
C GLU A 184 -5.66 8.28 22.74
N CYS A 185 -5.68 6.98 23.00
CA CYS A 185 -4.65 6.30 23.77
C CYS A 185 -3.49 5.84 22.89
N LEU A 186 -3.74 5.57 21.62
CA LEU A 186 -2.73 5.16 20.64
C LEU A 186 -1.72 6.29 20.38
N VAL A 187 -2.19 7.53 20.22
CA VAL A 187 -1.35 8.73 19.98
C VAL A 187 -0.34 9.02 21.10
N ILE A 188 -0.56 8.46 22.30
CA ILE A 188 0.28 8.74 23.48
C ILE A 188 1.39 7.69 23.65
N ILE A 189 1.30 6.56 22.95
CA ILE A 189 2.27 5.47 23.03
C ILE A 189 3.18 5.45 21.81
N ASP A 190 4.40 4.98 22.01
CA ASP A 190 5.36 4.68 20.94
C ASP A 190 5.10 3.24 20.47
N TYR A 191 4.92 3.04 19.18
CA TYR A 191 4.66 1.73 18.56
C TYR A 191 5.17 1.73 17.12
N ASP A 192 5.39 0.54 16.58
CA ASP A 192 5.74 0.37 15.17
C ASP A 192 4.47 0.46 14.31
N PRO A 193 4.41 1.40 13.35
CA PRO A 193 3.43 1.45 12.28
C PRO A 193 3.03 0.07 11.71
N GLU A 194 4.01 -0.79 11.42
CA GLU A 194 3.78 -2.07 10.74
C GLU A 194 3.07 -3.12 11.60
N ASP A 195 3.04 -2.93 12.92
CA ASP A 195 2.37 -3.84 13.88
C ASP A 195 0.92 -3.40 14.19
N LEU A 196 0.43 -2.33 13.57
CA LEU A 196 -0.88 -1.74 13.83
C LEU A 196 -1.95 -2.27 12.86
N GLU A 197 -3.02 -2.84 13.41
CA GLU A 197 -4.17 -3.34 12.64
C GLU A 197 -5.50 -2.72 13.14
N ILE A 198 -6.44 -2.50 12.23
CA ILE A 198 -7.82 -2.10 12.56
C ILE A 198 -8.58 -3.30 13.10
N ILE A 199 -9.33 -3.09 14.19
CA ILE A 199 -10.20 -4.13 14.73
C ILE A 199 -11.38 -4.37 13.78
N SER A 200 -11.30 -5.44 13.01
CA SER A 200 -12.32 -5.90 12.07
C SER A 200 -13.45 -6.67 12.77
N ASN A 201 -14.68 -6.63 12.24
CA ASN A 201 -15.82 -7.37 12.81
C ASN A 201 -15.83 -8.84 12.36
N SER A 202 -14.71 -9.51 12.60
CA SER A 202 -14.39 -10.84 12.09
C SER A 202 -13.77 -11.73 13.18
N PRO A 203 -14.09 -13.03 13.20
CA PRO A 203 -13.40 -14.00 14.05
C PRO A 203 -11.94 -14.24 13.65
N ARG A 204 -11.48 -13.67 12.53
CA ARG A 204 -10.07 -13.67 12.07
C ARG A 204 -9.34 -12.37 12.32
N ASN A 205 -9.92 -11.43 13.06
CA ASN A 205 -9.21 -10.24 13.49
C ASN A 205 -7.86 -10.59 14.14
N GLY A 206 -6.77 -10.01 13.66
CA GLY A 206 -5.41 -10.32 14.12
C GLY A 206 -4.84 -11.66 13.66
N VAL A 207 -5.40 -12.24 12.59
CA VAL A 207 -4.91 -13.49 12.02
C VAL A 207 -4.60 -13.29 10.55
N CYS A 208 -3.32 -13.42 10.19
CA CYS A 208 -2.86 -13.37 8.80
C CYS A 208 -3.15 -12.02 8.11
N GLY A 209 -3.05 -10.91 8.84
CA GLY A 209 -3.31 -9.57 8.31
C GLY A 209 -4.71 -9.41 7.72
N TYR A 210 -5.72 -10.03 8.35
CA TYR A 210 -7.10 -9.99 7.86
C TYR A 210 -7.65 -8.56 7.85
N ILE A 211 -8.19 -8.14 6.71
CA ILE A 211 -8.86 -6.86 6.51
C ILE A 211 -10.27 -7.13 5.96
N ASP A 212 -11.26 -6.37 6.42
CA ASP A 212 -12.64 -6.47 5.93
C ASP A 212 -12.73 -6.02 4.45
N ASP A 213 -13.13 -6.92 3.54
CA ASP A 213 -13.41 -6.57 2.14
C ASP A 213 -14.87 -6.09 2.01
N HIS A 214 -15.07 -4.78 2.17
CA HIS A 214 -16.40 -4.17 2.10
C HIS A 214 -17.03 -4.24 0.70
N GLU A 215 -16.24 -4.26 -0.37
CA GLU A 215 -16.72 -4.35 -1.75
C GLU A 215 -17.22 -5.76 -2.09
N ALA A 216 -16.56 -6.81 -1.60
CA ALA A 216 -17.06 -8.17 -1.73
C ALA A 216 -18.27 -8.39 -0.81
N ALA A 217 -18.21 -7.89 0.43
CA ALA A 217 -19.27 -8.08 1.42
C ALA A 217 -20.62 -7.48 0.98
N ILE A 218 -20.62 -6.27 0.39
CA ILE A 218 -21.85 -5.54 0.03
C ILE A 218 -22.75 -6.31 -0.94
N LEU A 219 -22.17 -7.18 -1.76
CA LEU A 219 -22.90 -8.04 -2.72
C LEU A 219 -23.87 -9.01 -2.04
N TRP A 220 -23.65 -9.30 -0.75
CA TRP A 220 -24.48 -10.21 0.04
C TRP A 220 -25.50 -9.49 0.92
N TYR A 221 -25.46 -8.16 0.98
CA TYR A 221 -26.36 -7.37 1.83
C TYR A 221 -27.72 -7.14 1.13
N PRO A 222 -28.77 -6.81 1.90
CA PRO A 222 -30.06 -6.43 1.33
C PRO A 222 -29.93 -5.20 0.42
N PRO A 223 -30.79 -5.03 -0.61
CA PRO A 223 -30.76 -3.85 -1.45
C PRO A 223 -30.89 -2.54 -0.65
N GLY A 224 -30.08 -1.54 -1.02
CA GLY A 224 -30.07 -0.23 -0.38
C GLY A 224 -29.02 -0.06 0.71
N TRP A 225 -28.03 -0.95 0.81
CA TRP A 225 -26.77 -0.70 1.50
C TRP A 225 -25.70 -0.26 0.48
N THR A 226 -24.73 0.54 0.91
CA THR A 226 -23.52 0.91 0.13
C THR A 226 -22.26 0.44 0.86
N ALA A 227 -21.14 0.26 0.13
CA ALA A 227 -19.86 -0.13 0.75
C ALA A 227 -19.43 0.88 1.84
N ASP A 228 -19.61 2.18 1.58
CA ASP A 228 -19.35 3.26 2.54
C ASP A 228 -20.19 3.17 3.84
N GLU A 229 -21.36 2.51 3.81
CA GLU A 229 -22.14 2.28 5.04
C GLU A 229 -21.63 1.09 5.86
N LEU A 230 -20.76 0.24 5.27
CA LEU A 230 -20.09 -0.88 5.93
C LEU A 230 -18.71 -0.47 6.47
N ALA A 231 -18.07 0.52 5.84
CA ALA A 231 -16.85 1.17 6.28
C ALA A 231 -17.18 2.49 7.02
N PRO A 232 -17.40 2.49 8.34
CA PRO A 232 -17.48 3.77 9.05
C PRO A 232 -16.14 4.51 8.85
N GLU A 233 -16.21 5.80 8.48
CA GLU A 233 -15.09 6.76 8.26
C GLU A 233 -13.71 6.11 8.41
N SER A 234 -13.08 5.81 7.27
CA SER A 234 -11.91 4.94 7.18
C SER A 234 -10.88 5.29 8.25
N PRO A 235 -10.62 4.38 9.21
CA PRO A 235 -9.43 4.48 10.02
C PRO A 235 -8.19 4.36 9.14
N ASP A 236 -8.31 3.95 7.87
CA ASP A 236 -7.26 4.02 6.84
C ASP A 236 -6.84 5.48 6.55
N GLU A 237 -7.74 6.49 6.51
CA GLU A 237 -7.31 7.91 6.40
C GLU A 237 -6.50 8.35 7.63
N PHE A 238 -6.71 7.71 8.78
CA PHE A 238 -5.97 8.01 10.00
C PHE A 238 -4.69 7.18 10.13
N LEU A 239 -4.72 5.89 9.76
CA LEU A 239 -3.55 5.02 9.66
C LEU A 239 -2.59 5.57 8.62
N ASP A 240 -3.07 6.01 7.47
CA ASP A 240 -2.24 6.73 6.50
C ASP A 240 -1.59 7.96 7.15
N ASN A 241 -2.38 8.82 7.82
CA ASN A 241 -1.85 9.99 8.57
C ASN A 241 -0.93 9.66 9.78
N LEU A 242 -0.86 8.40 10.22
CA LEU A 242 -0.20 7.98 11.46
C LEU A 242 1.01 7.08 11.19
N LEU A 243 0.97 6.32 10.09
CA LEU A 243 2.05 5.48 9.54
C LEU A 243 2.95 6.31 8.61
N PHE A 244 2.39 7.28 7.86
CA PHE A 244 3.10 8.14 6.91
C PHE A 244 3.39 9.56 7.44
N GLY A 245 3.06 9.84 8.71
CA GLY A 245 2.96 11.22 9.20
C GLY A 245 1.74 11.90 8.58
N ASP A 246 1.43 13.15 8.93
CA ASP A 246 0.44 13.92 8.18
C ASP A 246 0.78 13.76 6.68
N ASP A 247 -0.01 13.01 5.91
CA ASP A 247 0.22 12.83 4.47
C ASP A 247 -0.08 14.15 3.73
N ALA A 248 -0.62 15.12 4.46
CA ALA A 248 -0.55 16.52 4.08
C ALA A 248 0.89 17.04 3.94
N ASP A 249 1.94 16.43 4.49
CA ASP A 249 3.30 16.94 4.38
C ASP A 249 4.10 16.32 3.21
N LEU A 250 3.82 15.10 2.75
CA LEU A 250 4.49 14.53 1.56
C LEU A 250 3.77 14.91 0.26
N ASP A 251 2.44 14.90 0.27
CA ASP A 251 1.65 15.50 -0.81
C ASP A 251 1.83 17.02 -0.82
N ASN A 252 1.89 17.78 0.31
CA ASN A 252 2.29 19.21 0.21
C ASN A 252 3.77 19.43 -0.20
N LEU A 253 4.68 18.48 0.05
CA LEU A 253 6.08 18.60 -0.39
C LEU A 253 6.24 18.46 -1.90
N LEU A 254 5.40 17.64 -2.54
CA LEU A 254 5.48 17.31 -3.96
C LEU A 254 4.36 17.97 -4.80
N PHE A 255 3.18 18.14 -4.22
CA PHE A 255 1.92 18.60 -4.82
C PHE A 255 1.05 19.32 -3.77
N GLY A 256 1.51 20.45 -3.22
CA GLY A 256 0.61 21.29 -2.41
C GLY A 256 -0.69 21.56 -3.18
N ASP A 257 -1.82 21.66 -2.48
CA ASP A 257 -3.16 21.92 -3.07
C ASP A 257 -2.96 22.80 -4.33
N ASP A 258 -3.31 22.30 -5.53
CA ASP A 258 -2.94 22.95 -6.82
C ASP A 258 -3.23 24.48 -6.79
N GLU A 259 -4.26 24.89 -6.05
CA GLU A 259 -4.62 26.29 -5.81
C GLU A 259 -3.60 27.09 -4.96
N ASP A 260 -3.01 26.50 -3.92
CA ASP A 260 -2.02 27.12 -3.03
C ASP A 260 -0.62 27.17 -3.66
N VAL A 261 -0.21 26.14 -4.42
CA VAL A 261 1.04 26.16 -5.21
C VAL A 261 0.94 27.18 -6.35
N ASP A 262 -0.18 27.21 -7.07
CA ASP A 262 -0.43 28.25 -8.10
C ASP A 262 -0.46 29.66 -7.48
N ALA A 263 -1.04 29.81 -6.29
CA ALA A 263 -1.06 31.08 -5.58
C ALA A 263 0.34 31.53 -5.13
N ALA A 264 1.15 30.60 -4.62
CA ALA A 264 2.54 30.83 -4.20
C ALA A 264 3.45 31.14 -5.40
N MET A 265 3.34 30.38 -6.49
CA MET A 265 4.04 30.65 -7.75
C MET A 265 3.65 32.03 -8.29
N ALA A 266 2.35 32.35 -8.30
CA ALA A 266 1.88 33.67 -8.71
C ALA A 266 2.35 34.79 -7.77
N ALA A 267 2.55 34.51 -6.47
CA ALA A 267 3.12 35.46 -5.51
C ALA A 267 4.61 35.70 -5.78
N ALA A 268 5.39 34.63 -5.98
CA ALA A 268 6.80 34.71 -6.33
C ALA A 268 7.04 35.44 -7.66
N VAL A 269 6.21 35.19 -8.68
CA VAL A 269 6.24 35.93 -9.95
C VAL A 269 5.92 37.42 -9.75
N ARG A 270 4.98 37.77 -8.85
CA ARG A 270 4.65 39.16 -8.55
C ARG A 270 5.75 39.89 -7.78
N ASP A 271 6.41 39.22 -6.85
CA ASP A 271 7.46 39.82 -6.02
C ASP A 271 8.78 39.97 -6.79
N ILE A 272 9.24 38.88 -7.44
CA ILE A 272 10.61 38.73 -7.92
C ILE A 272 10.67 38.32 -9.41
N GLY A 273 9.58 37.97 -10.09
CA GLY A 273 9.61 37.43 -11.46
C GLY A 273 10.46 38.22 -12.48
N ALA A 274 10.35 39.55 -12.52
CA ALA A 274 11.15 40.39 -13.43
C ALA A 274 12.66 40.40 -13.11
N ASP A 275 13.01 40.18 -11.84
CA ASP A 275 14.38 40.05 -11.36
C ASP A 275 14.96 38.65 -11.69
N ILE A 276 14.12 37.60 -11.68
CA ILE A 276 14.48 36.25 -12.17
C ILE A 276 14.75 36.30 -13.67
N ASP A 277 13.86 36.88 -14.46
CA ASP A 277 14.05 37.01 -15.91
C ASP A 277 15.37 37.70 -16.26
N ALA A 278 15.67 38.80 -15.55
CA ALA A 278 16.92 39.52 -15.73
C ALA A 278 18.14 38.71 -15.27
N PHE A 279 17.98 37.85 -14.25
CA PHE A 279 19.00 36.91 -13.78
C PHE A 279 19.29 35.82 -14.81
N VAL A 280 18.24 35.15 -15.30
CA VAL A 280 18.32 34.11 -16.33
C VAL A 280 19.01 34.61 -17.59
N GLU A 281 18.69 35.82 -18.06
CA GLU A 281 19.36 36.39 -19.24
C GLU A 281 20.86 36.64 -19.02
N ALA A 282 21.27 37.03 -17.81
CA ALA A 282 22.69 37.19 -17.50
C ALA A 282 23.41 35.84 -17.34
N GLU A 283 22.73 34.85 -16.77
CA GLU A 283 23.24 33.48 -16.67
C GLU A 283 23.38 32.86 -18.07
N ARG A 284 22.48 33.20 -19.00
CA ARG A 284 22.54 32.76 -20.42
C ARG A 284 23.79 33.27 -21.11
N GLU A 285 24.15 34.54 -20.87
CA GLU A 285 25.38 35.13 -21.39
C GLU A 285 26.66 34.53 -20.79
N ALA A 286 26.62 34.14 -19.51
CA ALA A 286 27.79 33.68 -18.77
C ALA A 286 28.04 32.17 -18.85
N TYR A 287 26.97 31.38 -18.83
CA TYR A 287 27.00 29.92 -18.68
C TYR A 287 26.29 29.17 -19.83
N GLY A 288 25.74 29.90 -20.81
CA GLY A 288 25.02 29.32 -21.94
C GLY A 288 23.57 28.95 -21.61
N GLU A 289 22.89 28.40 -22.59
CA GLU A 289 21.45 28.09 -22.52
C GLU A 289 21.09 27.13 -21.38
N GLU A 290 21.84 26.05 -21.25
CA GLU A 290 21.64 25.00 -20.25
C GLU A 290 21.85 25.53 -18.82
N GLY A 291 22.88 26.37 -18.63
CA GLY A 291 23.13 27.03 -17.35
C GLY A 291 22.06 28.05 -16.98
N ALA A 292 21.52 28.78 -17.95
CA ALA A 292 20.39 29.69 -17.75
C ALA A 292 19.11 28.98 -17.36
N CYS A 293 18.78 27.88 -18.05
CA CYS A 293 17.62 27.05 -17.75
C CYS A 293 17.68 26.56 -16.30
N MET A 294 18.79 25.90 -15.94
CA MET A 294 19.03 25.42 -14.59
C MET A 294 18.96 26.53 -13.54
N ALA A 295 19.53 27.69 -13.84
CA ALA A 295 19.53 28.82 -12.92
C ALA A 295 18.13 29.41 -12.72
N GLY A 296 17.33 29.48 -13.78
CA GLY A 296 15.93 29.92 -13.73
C GLY A 296 15.08 28.99 -12.88
N ASP A 297 15.13 27.70 -13.17
CA ASP A 297 14.35 26.67 -12.47
C ASP A 297 14.72 26.64 -10.98
N THR A 298 16.03 26.60 -10.67
CA THR A 298 16.51 26.56 -9.27
C THR A 298 16.04 27.76 -8.47
N VAL A 299 16.15 28.97 -9.02
CA VAL A 299 15.75 30.19 -8.32
C VAL A 299 14.23 30.27 -8.21
N MET A 300 13.51 29.87 -9.27
CA MET A 300 12.06 29.92 -9.28
C MET A 300 11.47 28.95 -8.25
N SER A 301 11.89 27.68 -8.27
CA SER A 301 11.47 26.69 -7.27
C SER A 301 11.77 27.16 -5.85
N PHE A 302 12.98 27.70 -5.61
CA PHE A 302 13.36 28.23 -4.30
C PHE A 302 12.43 29.36 -3.83
N CYS A 303 12.13 30.32 -4.71
CA CYS A 303 11.22 31.40 -4.36
C CYS A 303 9.78 30.91 -4.12
N THR A 304 9.31 29.95 -4.92
CA THR A 304 7.97 29.36 -4.74
C THR A 304 7.85 28.67 -3.38
N PHE A 305 8.82 27.84 -2.98
CA PHE A 305 8.80 27.19 -1.67
C PHE A 305 8.90 28.19 -0.52
N MET A 306 9.71 29.25 -0.66
CA MET A 306 9.78 30.30 0.36
C MET A 306 8.43 31.02 0.54
N HIS A 307 7.68 31.23 -0.54
CA HIS A 307 6.32 31.78 -0.49
C HIS A 307 5.30 30.79 0.07
N LEU A 308 5.38 29.52 -0.33
CA LEU A 308 4.46 28.48 0.09
C LEU A 308 4.57 28.20 1.60
N LEU A 309 5.79 28.04 2.10
CA LEU A 309 6.05 27.59 3.47
C LEU A 309 6.06 28.75 4.48
N TYR A 310 6.56 29.91 4.06
CA TYR A 310 6.81 31.03 4.98
C TYR A 310 5.98 32.28 4.64
N GLY A 311 5.30 32.32 3.49
CA GLY A 311 4.53 33.50 3.04
C GLY A 311 5.38 34.76 2.92
N ALA A 312 6.69 34.61 2.68
CA ALA A 312 7.68 35.68 2.83
C ALA A 312 8.20 36.19 1.49
N ASP A 313 8.08 37.51 1.29
CA ASP A 313 8.77 38.22 0.21
C ASP A 313 10.30 38.15 0.42
N ILE A 314 11.07 38.32 -0.67
CA ILE A 314 12.53 38.14 -0.63
C ILE A 314 13.27 39.03 0.39
N ASP A 315 12.70 40.18 0.76
CA ASP A 315 13.29 41.10 1.74
C ASP A 315 13.03 40.72 3.20
N GLU A 316 12.17 39.72 3.43
CA GLU A 316 11.84 39.18 4.75
C GLU A 316 12.62 37.89 5.07
N TRP A 317 13.37 37.34 4.12
CA TRP A 317 14.10 36.08 4.28
C TRP A 317 15.18 36.15 5.36
N ASP A 318 15.24 35.12 6.20
CA ASP A 318 16.27 34.93 7.21
C ASP A 318 17.08 33.63 7.01
N ALA A 319 18.20 33.54 7.73
CA ALA A 319 19.14 32.43 7.58
C ALA A 319 18.53 31.05 7.93
N PRO A 320 17.83 30.88 9.07
CA PRO A 320 17.12 29.65 9.38
C PRO A 320 16.16 29.20 8.28
N SER A 321 15.23 30.05 7.84
CA SER A 321 14.21 29.66 6.86
C SER A 321 14.82 29.29 5.51
N VAL A 322 15.85 30.00 5.06
CA VAL A 322 16.54 29.71 3.79
C VAL A 322 17.33 28.40 3.87
N GLN A 323 17.89 28.05 5.03
CA GLN A 323 18.61 26.79 5.22
C GLN A 323 17.66 25.59 5.29
N GLU A 324 16.57 25.72 6.04
CA GLU A 324 15.50 24.72 6.15
C GLU A 324 14.84 24.49 4.78
N CYS A 325 14.47 25.55 4.06
CA CYS A 325 13.95 25.46 2.69
C CYS A 325 14.90 24.71 1.75
N LEU A 326 16.22 24.92 1.87
CA LEU A 326 17.20 24.23 1.03
C LEU A 326 17.27 22.73 1.36
N VAL A 327 17.40 22.39 2.65
CA VAL A 327 17.70 21.02 3.09
C VAL A 327 16.45 20.14 3.11
N ASP A 328 15.30 20.69 3.49
CA ASP A 328 14.11 19.89 3.77
C ASP A 328 13.10 19.90 2.63
N HIS A 329 13.14 20.90 1.73
CA HIS A 329 12.16 21.06 0.66
C HIS A 329 12.79 21.04 -0.74
N ILE A 330 13.81 21.85 -0.99
CA ILE A 330 14.49 21.87 -2.30
C ILE A 330 15.24 20.57 -2.56
N SER A 331 15.74 19.91 -1.51
CA SER A 331 16.34 18.59 -1.61
C SER A 331 15.36 17.51 -2.08
N GLN A 332 14.06 17.76 -1.97
CA GLN A 332 12.99 16.80 -2.25
C GLN A 332 12.57 16.80 -3.72
N ASN A 333 13.13 17.70 -4.55
CA ASN A 333 12.87 17.72 -5.98
C ASN A 333 13.18 16.35 -6.64
N PRO A 334 12.20 15.69 -7.29
CA PRO A 334 12.34 14.31 -7.77
C PRO A 334 13.25 14.15 -9.00
N ILE A 335 13.56 15.22 -9.74
CA ILE A 335 14.34 15.14 -10.99
C ILE A 335 15.39 16.24 -11.03
N TYR A 336 16.66 15.85 -11.19
CA TYR A 336 17.76 16.79 -11.33
C TYR A 336 18.82 16.26 -12.30
N LEU A 337 19.50 17.18 -13.01
CA LEU A 337 20.69 16.85 -13.80
C LEU A 337 21.82 16.42 -12.86
N GLU A 338 22.69 15.49 -13.26
CA GLU A 338 23.73 14.89 -12.40
C GLU A 338 24.61 15.92 -11.67
N ASP A 339 24.82 17.10 -12.26
CA ASP A 339 25.65 18.16 -11.69
C ASP A 339 24.86 19.27 -10.96
N TRP A 340 23.54 19.17 -10.89
CA TRP A 340 22.68 20.15 -10.23
C TRP A 340 22.90 20.25 -8.70
N PRO A 341 23.02 19.15 -7.93
CA PRO A 341 23.24 19.24 -6.48
C PRO A 341 24.53 20.01 -6.10
N GLU A 342 25.54 19.99 -6.98
CA GLU A 342 26.78 20.74 -6.80
C GLU A 342 26.65 22.22 -7.22
N LYS A 343 25.66 22.55 -8.06
CA LYS A 343 25.48 23.88 -8.65
C LYS A 343 24.37 24.71 -7.99
N ALA A 344 23.40 24.09 -7.33
CA ALA A 344 22.22 24.75 -6.77
C ALA A 344 22.59 25.86 -5.78
N VAL A 345 23.40 25.56 -4.75
CA VAL A 345 23.85 26.55 -3.76
C VAL A 345 24.67 27.69 -4.41
N PRO A 346 25.64 27.41 -5.30
CA PRO A 346 26.32 28.46 -6.07
C PRO A 346 25.39 29.35 -6.90
N ILE A 347 24.34 28.80 -7.52
CA ILE A 347 23.34 29.55 -8.30
C ILE A 347 22.57 30.50 -7.37
N LEU A 348 22.02 29.98 -6.29
CA LEU A 348 21.25 30.75 -5.30
C LEU A 348 22.09 31.89 -4.71
N CYS A 349 23.37 31.64 -4.41
CA CYS A 349 24.28 32.68 -3.92
C CYS A 349 24.48 33.82 -4.92
N ARG A 350 24.69 33.51 -6.22
CA ARG A 350 24.84 34.53 -7.28
C ARG A 350 23.57 35.37 -7.42
N PHE A 351 22.42 34.71 -7.35
CA PHE A 351 21.13 35.37 -7.39
C PHE A 351 20.93 36.34 -6.21
N LEU A 352 21.19 35.89 -4.97
CA LEU A 352 21.09 36.74 -3.76
C LEU A 352 22.06 37.93 -3.79
N GLU A 353 23.31 37.73 -4.22
CA GLU A 353 24.28 38.82 -4.39
C GLU A 353 23.79 39.87 -5.39
N ARG A 354 23.11 39.44 -6.46
CA ARG A 354 22.48 40.34 -7.43
C ARG A 354 21.29 41.09 -6.81
N MET A 355 20.49 40.44 -5.99
CA MET A 355 19.35 41.07 -5.30
C MET A 355 19.82 42.15 -4.32
N GLU A 356 20.94 41.93 -3.63
CA GLU A 356 21.56 42.96 -2.79
C GLU A 356 22.11 44.13 -3.63
N ALA A 357 22.73 43.85 -4.78
CA ALA A 357 23.21 44.88 -5.70
C ALA A 357 22.07 45.72 -6.31
N ALA A 358 20.91 45.11 -6.54
CA ALA A 358 19.68 45.78 -6.96
C ALA A 358 18.98 46.56 -5.82
N GLY A 359 19.43 46.38 -4.57
CA GLY A 359 18.86 47.01 -3.38
C GLY A 359 17.56 46.37 -2.89
N ARG A 360 17.25 45.15 -3.36
CA ARG A 360 16.07 44.36 -2.94
C ARG A 360 16.27 43.80 -1.54
N ILE A 361 17.48 43.31 -1.23
CA ILE A 361 17.84 42.75 0.09
C ILE A 361 19.09 43.42 0.66
N LYS A 362 19.40 43.16 1.94
CA LYS A 362 20.56 43.74 2.66
C LYS A 362 21.42 42.71 3.39
N ASN A 363 21.04 41.45 3.31
CA ASN A 363 21.56 40.34 4.10
C ASN A 363 22.05 39.19 3.21
N ALA A 364 22.37 39.43 1.93
CA ALA A 364 22.80 38.37 1.01
C ALA A 364 24.00 37.59 1.57
N SER A 365 24.98 38.28 2.15
CA SER A 365 26.14 37.62 2.78
C SER A 365 25.76 36.66 3.92
N THR A 366 24.68 36.94 4.66
CA THR A 366 24.17 36.09 5.74
C THR A 366 23.39 34.91 5.18
N LEU A 367 22.51 35.13 4.19
CA LEU A 367 21.74 34.07 3.54
C LEU A 367 22.65 33.09 2.78
N CYS A 368 23.63 33.59 2.03
CA CYS A 368 24.62 32.76 1.35
C CYS A 368 25.47 31.92 2.33
N ALA A 369 25.71 32.42 3.55
CA ALA A 369 26.42 31.64 4.56
C ALA A 369 25.57 30.47 5.08
N ALA A 370 24.27 30.70 5.28
CA ALA A 370 23.31 29.68 5.71
C ALA A 370 23.13 28.58 4.64
N LEU A 371 23.00 28.95 3.37
CA LEU A 371 22.94 27.99 2.25
C LEU A 371 24.18 27.11 2.19
N LYS A 372 25.38 27.69 2.38
CA LYS A 372 26.64 26.93 2.39
C LYS A 372 26.79 26.02 3.60
N GLU A 373 26.20 26.38 4.74
CA GLU A 373 26.18 25.53 5.93
C GLU A 373 25.26 24.31 5.73
N GLY A 374 24.14 24.48 5.00
CA GLY A 374 23.23 23.40 4.62
C GLY A 374 23.68 22.57 3.40
N GLU A 375 24.63 23.04 2.59
CA GLU A 375 25.00 22.46 1.28
C GLU A 375 25.33 20.97 1.34
N THR A 376 26.10 20.53 2.33
CA THR A 376 26.45 19.10 2.48
C THR A 376 25.24 18.25 2.84
N ALA A 377 24.37 18.74 3.74
CA ALA A 377 23.14 18.01 4.10
C ALA A 377 22.18 17.94 2.91
N PHE A 378 22.04 19.05 2.18
CA PHE A 378 21.28 19.13 0.94
C PHE A 378 21.78 18.11 -0.10
N GLN A 379 23.09 18.04 -0.35
CA GLN A 379 23.68 17.09 -1.30
C GLN A 379 23.46 15.63 -0.90
N ILE A 380 23.56 15.32 0.39
CA ILE A 380 23.29 13.97 0.92
C ILE A 380 21.80 13.63 0.75
N ALA A 381 20.90 14.56 1.10
CA ALA A 381 19.46 14.37 0.98
C ALA A 381 19.00 14.21 -0.48
N THR A 382 19.59 14.98 -1.40
CA THR A 382 19.31 14.83 -2.84
C THR A 382 19.82 13.52 -3.40
N THR A 383 20.96 13.01 -2.92
CA THR A 383 21.58 11.79 -3.46
C THR A 383 21.27 10.52 -2.66
N SER A 384 20.34 10.59 -1.68
CA SER A 384 19.98 9.44 -0.86
C SER A 384 19.29 8.33 -1.70
N PRO A 385 19.77 7.08 -1.64
CA PRO A 385 19.12 5.93 -2.26
C PRO A 385 17.66 5.74 -1.81
N GLU A 386 17.33 6.11 -0.57
CA GLU A 386 16.00 5.95 0.04
C GLU A 386 14.93 6.82 -0.65
N LYS A 387 15.31 8.00 -1.12
CA LYS A 387 14.41 8.92 -1.83
C LYS A 387 14.09 8.44 -3.25
N ASN A 388 15.13 7.98 -3.96
CA ASN A 388 14.94 7.32 -5.25
C ASN A 388 14.05 6.08 -5.10
N GLN A 389 14.15 5.37 -3.96
CA GLN A 389 13.30 4.24 -3.64
C GLN A 389 11.84 4.65 -3.33
N ALA A 390 11.60 5.78 -2.67
CA ALA A 390 10.25 6.29 -2.37
C ALA A 390 9.50 6.78 -3.62
N LEU A 391 10.14 7.65 -4.42
CA LEU A 391 9.60 8.07 -5.73
C LEU A 391 9.36 6.87 -6.65
N PHE A 392 10.25 5.88 -6.58
CA PHE A 392 10.13 4.66 -7.34
C PHE A 392 8.98 3.76 -6.86
N LYS A 393 8.78 3.61 -5.54
CA LYS A 393 7.61 2.90 -4.97
C LYS A 393 6.30 3.57 -5.42
N HIS A 394 6.25 4.90 -5.43
CA HIS A 394 5.11 5.65 -5.94
C HIS A 394 4.85 5.38 -7.44
N LEU A 395 5.88 5.49 -8.28
CA LEU A 395 5.76 5.19 -9.72
C LEU A 395 5.37 3.72 -9.98
N LEU A 396 5.83 2.78 -9.15
CA LEU A 396 5.42 1.37 -9.22
C LEU A 396 3.96 1.16 -8.86
N MET A 397 3.48 1.82 -7.81
CA MET A 397 2.09 1.77 -7.38
C MET A 397 1.17 2.34 -8.47
N GLU A 398 1.49 3.52 -8.99
CA GLU A 398 0.70 4.19 -10.03
C GLU A 398 0.72 3.41 -11.37
N ALA A 399 1.86 2.79 -11.71
CA ALA A 399 1.96 1.90 -12.87
C ALA A 399 1.06 0.67 -12.70
N GLY A 400 1.02 0.09 -11.50
CA GLY A 400 0.16 -1.05 -11.16
C GLY A 400 -1.33 -0.70 -11.27
N GLU A 401 -1.75 0.44 -10.74
CA GLU A 401 -3.12 0.96 -10.86
C GLU A 401 -3.51 1.28 -12.31
N SER A 402 -2.54 1.77 -13.09
CA SER A 402 -2.71 2.08 -14.52
C SER A 402 -2.68 0.83 -15.42
N GLY A 403 -2.46 -0.36 -14.85
CA GLY A 403 -2.43 -1.63 -15.58
C GLY A 403 -1.20 -1.82 -16.47
N ILE A 404 -0.10 -1.10 -16.19
CA ILE A 404 1.19 -1.24 -16.87
C ILE A 404 1.83 -2.57 -16.45
N ASP A 405 2.36 -3.34 -17.40
CA ASP A 405 3.06 -4.58 -17.08
C ASP A 405 4.42 -4.28 -16.43
N MET A 406 4.50 -4.42 -15.11
CA MET A 406 5.73 -4.24 -14.33
C MET A 406 6.85 -5.25 -14.69
N ASN A 407 6.56 -6.23 -15.57
CA ASN A 407 7.56 -7.14 -16.12
C ASN A 407 8.11 -6.67 -17.48
N ASP A 408 7.44 -5.72 -18.15
CA ASP A 408 7.94 -5.06 -19.35
C ASP A 408 8.65 -3.75 -18.97
N ILE A 409 9.98 -3.84 -18.88
CA ILE A 409 10.84 -2.74 -18.43
C ILE A 409 10.74 -1.53 -19.38
N ASP A 410 10.56 -1.75 -20.69
CA ASP A 410 10.50 -0.65 -21.64
C ASP A 410 9.14 0.09 -21.54
N GLU A 411 8.06 -0.63 -21.23
CA GLU A 411 6.73 -0.07 -20.98
C GLU A 411 6.68 0.73 -19.66
N PHE A 412 7.26 0.18 -18.59
CA PHE A 412 7.38 0.91 -17.32
C PHE A 412 8.29 2.13 -17.43
N LEU A 413 9.40 2.05 -18.17
CA LEU A 413 10.30 3.19 -18.38
C LEU A 413 9.63 4.33 -19.15
N ASP A 414 8.87 3.99 -20.20
CA ASP A 414 8.09 4.98 -20.96
C ASP A 414 7.03 5.64 -20.07
N PHE A 415 6.34 4.87 -19.22
CA PHE A 415 5.39 5.39 -18.24
C PHE A 415 6.09 6.30 -17.21
N ALA A 416 7.16 5.83 -16.58
CA ALA A 416 7.87 6.55 -15.54
C ALA A 416 8.45 7.87 -16.07
N VAL A 417 9.07 7.86 -17.26
CA VAL A 417 9.62 9.10 -17.86
C VAL A 417 8.49 10.08 -18.21
N LYS A 418 7.36 9.62 -18.74
CA LYS A 418 6.21 10.48 -19.03
C LYS A 418 5.61 11.09 -17.76
N ARG A 419 5.43 10.27 -16.72
CA ARG A 419 4.94 10.72 -15.41
C ARG A 419 5.88 11.75 -14.79
N LEU A 420 7.19 11.49 -14.83
CA LEU A 420 8.20 12.42 -14.34
C LEU A 420 8.18 13.77 -15.10
N VAL A 421 7.90 13.75 -16.41
CA VAL A 421 7.77 14.96 -17.23
C VAL A 421 6.47 15.72 -16.90
N GLU A 422 5.37 15.00 -16.68
CA GLU A 422 4.09 15.58 -16.19
C GLU A 422 4.27 16.21 -14.79
N ILE A 423 4.94 15.51 -13.88
CA ILE A 423 5.26 15.97 -12.51
C ILE A 423 6.15 17.21 -12.55
N ALA A 424 7.09 17.29 -13.49
CA ALA A 424 7.92 18.47 -13.70
C ALA A 424 7.17 19.65 -14.36
N GLY A 425 5.86 19.53 -14.60
CA GLY A 425 5.00 20.60 -15.12
C GLY A 425 5.14 20.85 -16.63
N PHE A 426 5.75 19.92 -17.37
CA PHE A 426 5.87 20.02 -18.82
C PHE A 426 4.63 19.44 -19.51
N ASP A 427 4.11 20.17 -20.50
CA ASP A 427 2.99 19.72 -21.31
C ASP A 427 3.43 18.63 -22.28
N LEU A 428 2.98 17.39 -22.05
CA LEU A 428 3.25 16.27 -22.94
C LEU A 428 2.58 16.40 -24.32
N ASP A 429 1.66 17.34 -24.53
CA ASP A 429 1.10 17.64 -25.84
C ASP A 429 1.98 18.63 -26.65
N ASP A 430 3.03 19.21 -26.05
CA ASP A 430 3.98 20.08 -26.74
C ASP A 430 4.99 19.27 -27.60
N GLU A 431 5.09 19.61 -28.89
CA GLU A 431 5.94 18.90 -29.86
C GLU A 431 7.44 18.97 -29.53
N GLU A 432 7.94 20.03 -28.89
CA GLU A 432 9.34 20.11 -28.44
C GLU A 432 9.57 19.27 -27.19
N VAL A 433 8.62 19.23 -26.26
CA VAL A 433 8.68 18.37 -25.07
C VAL A 433 8.65 16.89 -25.47
N GLN A 434 7.72 16.47 -26.33
CA GLN A 434 7.64 15.09 -26.82
C GLN A 434 8.94 14.65 -27.51
N LYS A 435 9.52 15.55 -28.32
CA LYS A 435 10.78 15.29 -29.00
C LYS A 435 11.93 15.20 -28.02
N GLY A 436 11.97 16.06 -27.00
CA GLY A 436 12.92 16.01 -25.90
C GLY A 436 12.83 14.70 -25.12
N VAL A 437 11.63 14.26 -24.76
CA VAL A 437 11.36 12.97 -24.08
C VAL A 437 11.82 11.79 -24.93
N THR A 438 11.54 11.82 -26.23
CA THR A 438 11.99 10.77 -27.16
C THR A 438 13.52 10.73 -27.26
N GLU A 439 14.18 11.88 -27.37
CA GLU A 439 15.65 11.98 -27.37
C GLU A 439 16.26 11.57 -26.03
N LEU A 440 15.56 11.78 -24.91
CA LEU A 440 15.94 11.37 -23.55
C LEU A 440 15.91 9.84 -23.41
N LEU A 441 14.84 9.20 -23.88
CA LEU A 441 14.67 7.74 -23.88
C LEU A 441 15.69 7.04 -24.82
N GLU A 442 16.07 7.69 -25.92
CA GLU A 442 17.10 7.20 -26.85
C GLU A 442 18.53 7.56 -26.41
N GLY A 443 18.68 8.50 -25.48
CA GLY A 443 19.94 9.08 -25.02
C GLY A 443 20.61 8.27 -23.91
N GLY A 444 21.92 7.99 -24.08
CA GLY A 444 22.68 7.14 -23.16
C GLY A 444 22.88 7.67 -21.72
N ALA A 445 22.48 8.91 -21.41
CA ALA A 445 22.54 9.49 -20.07
C ALA A 445 21.50 8.87 -19.12
N LEU A 446 20.35 8.44 -19.64
CA LEU A 446 19.38 7.69 -18.84
C LEU A 446 19.86 6.27 -18.52
N LYS A 447 20.92 5.78 -19.17
CA LYS A 447 21.33 4.38 -19.03
C LYS A 447 21.87 4.05 -17.64
N GLU A 448 22.55 4.98 -16.99
CA GLU A 448 23.04 4.81 -15.62
C GLU A 448 21.88 4.87 -14.61
N ASN A 449 20.91 5.78 -14.83
CA ASN A 449 19.66 5.81 -14.06
C ASN A 449 18.77 4.58 -14.31
N ILE A 450 18.73 4.03 -15.54
CA ILE A 450 18.02 2.80 -15.89
C ILE A 450 18.67 1.59 -15.23
N ASP A 451 20.00 1.52 -15.18
CA ASP A 451 20.71 0.43 -14.52
C ASP A 451 20.50 0.48 -12.99
N GLY A 452 20.47 1.68 -12.39
CA GLY A 452 20.05 1.90 -11.00
C GLY A 452 18.59 1.53 -10.73
N LEU A 453 17.68 1.94 -11.61
CA LEU A 453 16.25 1.58 -11.55
C LEU A 453 16.04 0.07 -11.64
N ARG A 454 16.79 -0.59 -12.52
CA ARG A 454 16.75 -2.05 -12.68
C ARG A 454 17.30 -2.77 -11.46
N ALA A 455 18.33 -2.23 -10.82
CA ALA A 455 18.84 -2.76 -9.55
C ALA A 455 17.80 -2.60 -8.42
N ALA A 456 17.12 -1.45 -8.33
CA ALA A 456 16.03 -1.22 -7.37
C ALA A 456 14.85 -2.18 -7.58
N MET A 457 14.41 -2.38 -8.83
CA MET A 457 13.39 -3.38 -9.20
C MET A 457 13.77 -4.82 -8.83
N ILE A 458 15.07 -5.13 -8.83
CA ILE A 458 15.56 -6.45 -8.45
C ILE A 458 15.61 -6.56 -6.93
N PHE A 459 15.97 -5.48 -6.23
CA PHE A 459 15.99 -5.42 -4.77
C PHE A 459 14.58 -5.54 -4.17
N ASP A 460 13.61 -4.78 -4.68
CA ASP A 460 12.21 -4.81 -4.24
C ASP A 460 11.60 -6.23 -4.32
N ARG A 461 11.88 -6.95 -5.41
CA ARG A 461 11.48 -8.37 -5.53
C ARG A 461 12.21 -9.30 -4.57
N CYS A 462 13.45 -8.96 -4.18
CA CYS A 462 14.17 -9.70 -3.14
C CYS A 462 13.55 -9.43 -1.76
N GLU A 463 13.25 -8.16 -1.46
CA GLU A 463 12.57 -7.69 -0.25
C GLU A 463 11.25 -8.43 -0.05
N ASN A 464 10.36 -8.41 -1.05
CA ASN A 464 9.07 -9.10 -1.02
C ASN A 464 9.18 -10.61 -0.74
N PHE A 465 10.26 -11.27 -1.17
CA PHE A 465 10.51 -12.66 -0.80
C PHE A 465 11.10 -12.80 0.61
N CYS A 466 11.96 -11.88 1.01
CA CYS A 466 12.69 -11.93 2.27
C CYS A 466 11.82 -11.59 3.48
N ASP A 467 10.67 -10.95 3.31
CA ASP A 467 9.64 -10.72 4.36
C ASP A 467 9.19 -12.01 5.08
N ARG A 468 9.48 -13.16 4.47
CA ARG A 468 9.19 -14.50 5.02
C ARG A 468 10.20 -14.96 6.09
N PHE A 469 11.33 -14.26 6.25
CA PHE A 469 12.34 -14.57 7.26
C PHE A 469 12.13 -13.74 8.53
N GLU A 470 12.45 -14.31 9.70
CA GLU A 470 12.32 -13.62 10.99
C GLU A 470 13.39 -12.53 11.22
N ASP A 471 14.48 -12.56 10.44
CA ASP A 471 15.56 -11.59 10.50
C ASP A 471 15.93 -11.06 9.10
N GLU A 472 16.42 -9.83 9.06
CA GLU A 472 16.82 -9.16 7.81
C GLU A 472 18.16 -9.67 7.27
N THR A 473 18.77 -10.71 7.86
CA THR A 473 20.11 -11.18 7.47
C THR A 473 20.16 -11.57 6.00
N ILE A 474 19.11 -12.22 5.50
CA ILE A 474 19.02 -12.62 4.09
C ILE A 474 18.80 -11.42 3.19
N LEU A 475 18.00 -10.44 3.61
CA LEU A 475 17.74 -9.22 2.85
C LEU A 475 19.00 -8.34 2.74
N GLU A 476 19.74 -8.20 3.83
CA GLU A 476 20.99 -7.46 3.86
C GLU A 476 22.05 -8.13 2.98
N HIS A 477 22.14 -9.45 3.01
CA HIS A 477 23.04 -10.18 2.11
C HIS A 477 22.59 -10.08 0.63
N CYS A 478 21.29 -9.97 0.36
CA CYS A 478 20.80 -9.63 -0.98
C CYS A 478 21.21 -8.21 -1.39
N ARG A 479 21.14 -7.24 -0.48
CA ARG A 479 21.58 -5.86 -0.68
C ARG A 479 23.07 -5.80 -1.06
N GLU A 480 23.92 -6.47 -0.28
CA GLU A 480 25.36 -6.56 -0.56
C GLU A 480 25.65 -7.13 -1.96
N ILE A 481 25.00 -8.24 -2.31
CA ILE A 481 25.14 -8.86 -3.64
C ILE A 481 24.69 -7.90 -4.76
N ILE A 482 23.61 -7.16 -4.57
CA ILE A 482 23.08 -6.23 -5.58
C ILE A 482 24.02 -5.04 -5.77
N ILE A 483 24.60 -4.50 -4.69
CA ILE A 483 25.60 -3.44 -4.75
C ILE A 483 26.83 -3.92 -5.53
N ASP A 484 27.39 -5.09 -5.18
CA ASP A 484 28.54 -5.66 -5.86
C ASP A 484 28.31 -5.91 -7.36
N LEU A 485 27.09 -6.37 -7.72
CA LEU A 485 26.72 -6.60 -9.12
C LEU A 485 26.45 -5.31 -9.89
N SER A 486 25.98 -4.25 -9.22
CA SER A 486 25.73 -2.93 -9.82
C SER A 486 27.07 -2.22 -10.12
N ASP A 487 28.01 -2.31 -9.19
CA ASP A 487 29.35 -1.70 -9.32
C ASP A 487 30.29 -2.49 -10.26
N HIS A 488 29.92 -3.71 -10.65
CA HIS A 488 30.77 -4.54 -11.48
C HIS A 488 30.89 -3.99 -12.92
N PRO A 489 32.10 -3.84 -13.49
CA PRO A 489 32.34 -3.18 -14.79
C PRO A 489 31.71 -3.86 -16.01
N ALA A 490 31.18 -5.07 -15.84
CA ALA A 490 30.44 -5.80 -16.87
C ALA A 490 28.92 -5.52 -16.85
N ALA A 491 28.43 -4.73 -15.88
CA ALA A 491 27.03 -4.39 -15.65
C ALA A 491 26.08 -5.60 -15.79
N PRO A 492 26.28 -6.68 -15.02
CA PRO A 492 25.50 -7.92 -15.19
C PRO A 492 23.99 -7.73 -14.99
N LEU A 493 23.56 -6.81 -14.11
CA LEU A 493 22.14 -6.54 -13.85
C LEU A 493 21.44 -5.88 -15.04
N SER A 494 22.16 -5.11 -15.87
CA SER A 494 21.63 -4.46 -17.09
C SER A 494 21.11 -5.44 -18.17
N ARG A 495 21.34 -6.76 -18.02
CA ARG A 495 21.02 -7.77 -19.04
C ARG A 495 20.30 -8.99 -18.48
N GLY A 496 19.33 -9.47 -19.25
CA GLY A 496 18.57 -10.68 -18.94
C GLY A 496 17.43 -10.42 -17.94
N ASP A 497 16.64 -11.44 -17.69
CA ASP A 497 15.41 -11.36 -16.88
C ASP A 497 15.68 -10.91 -15.43
N GLY A 498 15.00 -9.84 -14.99
CA GLY A 498 15.14 -9.23 -13.66
C GLY A 498 14.53 -10.08 -12.54
N ALA A 499 13.40 -10.74 -12.78
CA ALA A 499 12.81 -11.68 -11.81
C ALA A 499 13.71 -12.91 -11.62
N LEU A 500 14.35 -13.38 -12.69
CA LEU A 500 15.35 -14.46 -12.60
C LEU A 500 16.63 -14.03 -11.88
N TRP A 501 17.03 -12.75 -12.00
CA TRP A 501 18.13 -12.18 -11.19
C TRP A 501 17.75 -12.15 -9.71
N SER A 502 16.56 -11.64 -9.38
CA SER A 502 16.02 -11.59 -8.01
C SER A 502 16.02 -12.98 -7.36
N ALA A 503 15.44 -13.97 -8.05
CA ALA A 503 15.42 -15.35 -7.61
C ALA A 503 16.84 -15.93 -7.40
N ALA A 504 17.80 -15.57 -8.25
CA ALA A 504 19.17 -16.05 -8.16
C ALA A 504 19.98 -15.40 -7.02
N ILE A 505 19.69 -14.14 -6.70
CA ILE A 505 20.29 -13.36 -5.60
C ILE A 505 19.78 -13.89 -4.26
N VAL A 506 18.46 -13.99 -4.08
CA VAL A 506 17.84 -14.61 -2.90
C VAL A 506 18.37 -16.03 -2.67
N TYR A 507 18.45 -16.83 -3.74
CA TYR A 507 19.00 -18.17 -3.66
C TYR A 507 20.49 -18.19 -3.27
N ALA A 508 21.27 -17.18 -3.68
CA ALA A 508 22.67 -17.04 -3.30
C ALA A 508 22.82 -16.66 -1.83
N ALA A 509 22.07 -15.66 -1.35
CA ALA A 509 22.04 -15.24 0.05
C ALA A 509 21.64 -16.39 0.98
N CYS A 510 20.57 -17.11 0.65
CA CYS A 510 20.15 -18.31 1.39
C CYS A 510 21.19 -19.44 1.36
N GLN A 511 22.06 -19.50 0.35
CA GLN A 511 23.16 -20.47 0.32
C GLN A 511 24.31 -20.05 1.22
N ASP A 512 24.63 -18.76 1.27
CA ASP A 512 25.73 -18.21 2.06
C ASP A 512 25.43 -18.36 3.58
N GLU A 513 24.17 -18.17 3.97
CA GLU A 513 23.67 -18.45 5.32
C GLU A 513 23.40 -19.94 5.62
N ASN A 514 23.86 -20.85 4.75
CA ASN A 514 23.71 -22.31 4.90
C ASN A 514 22.26 -22.84 4.99
N LEU A 515 21.26 -22.02 4.65
CA LEU A 515 19.85 -22.40 4.58
C LEU A 515 19.58 -23.37 3.41
N ILE A 516 20.41 -23.29 2.35
CA ILE A 516 20.35 -24.19 1.19
C ILE A 516 21.65 -24.98 1.06
N ARG A 517 21.64 -26.25 1.50
CA ARG A 517 22.85 -27.11 1.48
C ARG A 517 23.18 -27.66 0.09
N ALA A 518 24.45 -27.54 -0.29
CA ALA A 518 25.00 -28.15 -1.50
C ALA A 518 25.21 -29.67 -1.33
N GLY A 519 24.14 -30.45 -1.44
CA GLY A 519 24.22 -31.90 -1.56
C GLY A 519 23.28 -32.67 -0.64
N ARG A 520 22.31 -33.35 -1.28
CA ARG A 520 21.27 -34.23 -0.70
C ARG A 520 20.22 -33.52 0.18
N GLY A 521 19.14 -33.10 -0.48
CA GLY A 521 17.78 -33.21 0.08
C GLY A 521 17.30 -32.12 1.05
N SER A 522 17.79 -30.88 0.96
CA SER A 522 17.03 -29.74 1.54
C SER A 522 16.06 -29.19 0.48
N THR A 523 14.80 -29.59 0.60
CA THR A 523 13.72 -29.44 -0.39
C THR A 523 12.55 -28.60 0.15
N SER A 524 12.80 -27.54 0.91
CA SER A 524 11.73 -26.55 1.19
C SER A 524 12.11 -25.22 0.54
N LEU A 525 13.14 -24.56 1.05
CA LEU A 525 13.41 -23.17 0.68
C LEU A 525 13.76 -22.95 -0.80
N GLY A 526 14.55 -23.85 -1.39
CA GLY A 526 14.89 -23.75 -2.83
C GLY A 526 13.71 -24.06 -3.77
N ASP A 527 12.69 -24.78 -3.28
CA ASP A 527 11.46 -25.04 -4.03
C ASP A 527 10.42 -23.93 -3.78
N GLU A 528 10.45 -23.28 -2.60
CA GLU A 528 9.71 -22.05 -2.29
C GLU A 528 10.16 -20.87 -3.15
N ILE A 529 11.48 -20.62 -3.27
CA ILE A 529 12.03 -19.60 -4.20
C ILE A 529 11.59 -19.90 -5.65
N SER A 530 11.62 -21.18 -6.04
CA SER A 530 11.19 -21.61 -7.37
C SER A 530 9.70 -21.34 -7.63
N SER A 531 8.85 -21.57 -6.61
CA SER A 531 7.41 -21.35 -6.69
C SER A 531 7.05 -19.86 -6.70
N PHE A 532 7.69 -19.07 -5.84
CA PHE A 532 7.42 -17.64 -5.69
C PHE A 532 7.79 -16.86 -6.96
N PHE A 533 9.00 -17.09 -7.49
CA PHE A 533 9.46 -16.38 -8.68
C PHE A 533 9.02 -17.03 -10.01
N GLY A 534 8.32 -18.17 -9.96
CA GLY A 534 7.80 -18.83 -11.17
C GLY A 534 8.85 -19.46 -12.10
N PHE A 535 10.08 -19.68 -11.64
CA PHE A 535 11.16 -20.27 -12.45
C PHE A 535 11.53 -21.68 -11.97
N GLU A 536 11.88 -22.56 -12.91
CA GLU A 536 12.45 -23.86 -12.56
C GLU A 536 13.73 -23.71 -11.74
N ARG A 537 13.85 -24.47 -10.64
CA ARG A 537 15.05 -24.51 -9.79
C ARG A 537 16.36 -24.73 -10.54
N ALA A 538 16.33 -25.43 -11.68
CA ALA A 538 17.52 -25.61 -12.53
C ALA A 538 17.98 -24.29 -13.18
N SER A 539 17.05 -23.44 -13.60
CA SER A 539 17.30 -22.11 -14.17
C SER A 539 17.88 -21.16 -13.12
N ILE A 540 17.27 -21.12 -11.92
CA ILE A 540 17.75 -20.33 -10.78
C ILE A 540 19.19 -20.75 -10.42
N ARG A 541 19.45 -22.05 -10.23
CA ARG A 541 20.80 -22.55 -9.92
C ARG A 541 21.85 -22.24 -10.98
N ASN A 542 21.47 -22.27 -12.26
CA ASN A 542 22.37 -21.90 -13.35
C ASN A 542 22.67 -20.41 -13.34
N LYS A 543 21.67 -19.58 -13.06
CA LYS A 543 21.83 -18.13 -12.90
C LYS A 543 22.67 -17.78 -11.67
N THR A 544 22.43 -18.40 -10.51
CA THR A 544 23.27 -18.26 -9.30
C THR A 544 24.73 -18.64 -9.55
N ARG A 545 25.01 -19.66 -10.36
CA ARG A 545 26.40 -20.00 -10.76
C ARG A 545 27.03 -18.89 -11.60
N ALA A 546 26.27 -18.26 -12.49
CA ALA A 546 26.76 -17.14 -13.29
C ALA A 546 26.97 -15.90 -12.43
N LEU A 547 26.03 -15.60 -11.52
CA LEU A 547 26.11 -14.54 -10.50
C LEU A 547 27.40 -14.64 -9.68
N ARG A 548 27.71 -15.82 -9.12
CA ARG A 548 28.95 -16.05 -8.36
C ARG A 548 30.23 -15.91 -9.18
N GLY A 549 30.14 -15.88 -10.51
CA GLY A 549 31.29 -15.58 -11.36
C GLY A 549 31.62 -14.08 -11.45
N PHE A 550 30.70 -13.22 -11.00
CA PHE A 550 30.86 -11.76 -10.93
C PHE A 550 31.23 -11.26 -9.54
N LEU A 551 30.83 -11.98 -8.49
CA LEU A 551 31.25 -11.73 -7.12
C LEU A 551 32.68 -12.25 -6.93
N SER A 552 33.59 -11.42 -6.41
CA SER A 552 34.96 -11.83 -6.12
C SER A 552 35.00 -12.62 -4.80
N ASP A 553 35.86 -13.66 -4.73
CA ASP A 553 36.04 -14.52 -3.53
C ASP A 553 36.38 -13.74 -2.25
#